data_AF-A0A3S1JFR0-F1
#
_entry.id   AF-A0A3S1JFR0-F1
#
_cell.length_a   1.000
_cell.length_b   1.000
_cell.length_c   1.000
_cell.angle_alpha   90.00
_cell.angle_beta   90.00
_cell.angle_gamma   90.00
#
_symmetry.space_group_name_H-M   'P 1'
#
loop_
_entity.id
_entity.type
_entity.pdbx_description
1 polymer ?
#
loop_
_entity_poly.entity_id
_entity_poly.type
_entity_poly.pdbx_seq_one_letter_code
_entity_poly.pdbx_strand_id
1 'polypeptide(L)'
;MSGFSEDMPFFDEPNARPVAPSGLAARAMAARSGHNNAPDYLNGLNPEQRLAVETTEGPVLVLAGAGTGKTRVLTTRIAHILATRRAYPREILAVTFTNKAAREMKQRIGLLIGEGNVEGMPWLGTFHSIGVKLLRRHAELAGLKSDFTILDTDDVVRLIKQIIQAEGLDDKRWPAKQFAQMIDSWKNKGLGPADIPEGDARAFANGKGRELYKAYQE
;
A
#
# COMPACT_ATOMS: atom_id res chain seq x y z
N MET A 1 -42.66 82.03 36.58
CA MET A 1 -43.40 82.12 35.31
C MET A 1 -42.59 81.35 34.27
N SER A 2 -43.01 80.31 33.58
CA SER A 2 -44.19 79.42 33.59
C SER A 2 -43.89 78.38 32.51
N GLY A 3 -44.08 77.08 32.79
CA GLY A 3 -44.08 76.05 31.75
C GLY A 3 -43.49 74.71 32.18
N PHE A 4 -44.25 73.99 33.01
CA PHE A 4 -44.12 72.54 33.17
C PHE A 4 -44.74 71.83 31.96
N SER A 5 -44.18 70.68 31.58
CA SER A 5 -44.98 69.44 31.42
C SER A 5 -44.06 68.22 31.43
N GLU A 6 -44.19 67.43 32.50
CA GLU A 6 -43.89 66.00 32.53
C GLU A 6 -44.69 65.28 31.44
N ASP A 7 -44.10 64.23 30.85
CA ASP A 7 -44.79 62.97 30.58
C ASP A 7 -43.78 61.90 30.14
N MET A 8 -43.46 61.00 31.07
CA MET A 8 -42.96 59.66 30.79
C MET A 8 -44.15 58.70 30.88
N PRO A 9 -44.24 57.70 29.98
CA PRO A 9 -44.56 56.37 30.46
C PRO A 9 -43.59 55.31 29.96
N PHE A 10 -43.21 54.46 30.91
CA PHE A 10 -42.59 53.16 30.77
C PHE A 10 -43.42 52.21 29.89
N PHE A 11 -42.75 51.39 29.06
CA PHE A 11 -43.17 50.03 28.72
C PHE A 11 -41.94 49.15 28.44
N ASP A 12 -42.07 47.88 28.84
CA ASP A 12 -41.07 46.82 28.95
C ASP A 12 -40.31 46.42 27.67
N GLU A 13 -39.09 45.89 27.85
CA GLU A 13 -38.23 45.25 26.84
C GLU A 13 -38.86 44.01 26.16
N PRO A 14 -38.29 43.51 25.04
CA PRO A 14 -37.36 42.39 25.23
C PRO A 14 -36.15 42.36 24.27
N ASN A 15 -34.97 42.19 24.87
CA ASN A 15 -33.95 41.23 24.43
C ASN A 15 -33.45 41.35 22.97
N ALA A 16 -32.57 42.32 22.72
CA ALA A 16 -31.74 42.33 21.52
C ALA A 16 -30.75 41.16 21.58
N ARG A 17 -31.11 40.02 20.99
CA ARG A 17 -30.17 38.92 20.71
C ARG A 17 -28.98 39.51 19.93
N PRO A 18 -27.72 39.21 20.29
CA PRO A 18 -26.59 39.68 19.51
C PRO A 18 -26.73 39.15 18.08
N VAL A 19 -26.78 40.08 17.12
CA VAL A 19 -26.87 39.76 15.70
C VAL A 19 -25.62 38.99 15.35
N ALA A 20 -25.77 37.69 15.02
CA ALA A 20 -24.66 36.87 14.58
C ALA A 20 -23.98 37.56 13.38
N PRO A 21 -22.64 37.66 13.35
CA PRO A 21 -21.95 38.37 12.29
C PRO A 21 -22.28 37.70 10.95
N SER A 22 -23.01 38.39 10.08
CA SER A 22 -23.48 37.90 8.78
C SER A 22 -22.53 38.33 7.65
N GLY A 23 -21.23 38.26 7.92
CA GLY A 23 -20.18 38.59 6.95
C GLY A 23 -19.55 37.36 6.31
N LEU A 24 -18.97 37.52 5.11
CA LEU A 24 -18.11 36.52 4.47
C LEU A 24 -17.01 36.01 5.42
N ALA A 25 -16.49 36.88 6.27
CA ALA A 25 -15.51 36.53 7.31
C ALA A 25 -16.08 35.56 8.37
N ALA A 26 -17.33 35.75 8.81
CA ALA A 26 -17.97 34.85 9.76
C ALA A 26 -18.35 33.51 9.12
N ARG A 27 -18.73 33.50 7.85
CA ARG A 27 -18.92 32.27 7.06
C ARG A 27 -17.59 31.51 6.85
N ALA A 28 -16.50 32.23 6.60
CA ALA A 28 -15.16 31.64 6.50
C ALA A 28 -14.67 31.08 7.85
N MET A 29 -14.94 31.78 8.95
CA MET A 29 -14.61 31.30 10.30
C MET A 29 -15.49 30.12 10.71
N ALA A 30 -16.79 30.10 10.40
CA ALA A 30 -17.67 28.96 10.62
C ALA A 30 -17.27 27.73 9.78
N ALA A 31 -16.83 27.95 8.53
CA ALA A 31 -16.25 26.88 7.70
C ALA A 31 -14.95 26.33 8.31
N ARG A 32 -14.14 27.16 8.99
CA ARG A 32 -12.94 26.70 9.72
C ARG A 32 -13.28 26.01 11.03
N SER A 33 -14.29 26.48 11.77
CA SER A 33 -14.73 25.91 13.05
C SER A 33 -15.54 24.61 12.92
N GLY A 34 -16.13 24.34 11.75
CA GLY A 34 -16.80 23.07 11.44
C GLY A 34 -15.86 21.86 11.31
N HIS A 35 -14.55 22.05 11.41
CA HIS A 35 -13.53 21.00 11.27
C HIS A 35 -13.02 20.45 12.61
N ASN A 36 -13.62 20.80 13.75
CA ASN A 36 -13.28 20.18 15.05
C ASN A 36 -13.93 18.81 15.28
N ASN A 37 -14.70 18.29 14.31
CA ASN A 37 -15.05 16.88 14.30
C ASN A 37 -13.86 16.08 13.78
N ALA A 38 -13.52 15.00 14.49
CA ALA A 38 -12.58 14.01 13.98
C ALA A 38 -12.92 13.69 12.52
N PRO A 39 -11.92 13.56 11.64
CA PRO A 39 -12.15 13.23 10.25
C PRO A 39 -13.09 12.02 10.15
N ASP A 40 -14.08 12.07 9.25
CA ASP A 40 -15.16 11.07 9.19
C ASP A 40 -14.62 9.63 9.08
N TYR A 41 -13.45 9.45 8.48
CA TYR A 41 -12.77 8.17 8.37
C TYR A 41 -12.34 7.53 9.72
N LEU A 42 -12.27 8.28 10.83
CA LEU A 42 -11.97 7.76 12.18
C LEU A 42 -13.23 7.27 12.91
N ASN A 43 -14.43 7.53 12.38
CA ASN A 43 -15.67 7.12 13.00
C ASN A 43 -15.84 5.59 12.93
N GLY A 44 -16.32 5.00 14.02
CA GLY A 44 -16.58 3.56 14.13
C GLY A 44 -15.32 2.67 14.21
N LEU A 45 -14.16 3.24 14.54
CA LEU A 45 -12.99 2.48 14.99
C LEU A 45 -13.06 2.27 16.51
N ASN A 46 -12.66 1.09 16.98
CA ASN A 46 -12.42 0.88 18.41
C ASN A 46 -11.11 1.58 18.86
N PRO A 47 -10.83 1.67 20.18
CA PRO A 47 -9.65 2.36 20.69
C PRO A 47 -8.32 1.83 20.12
N GLU A 48 -8.18 0.52 19.96
CA GLU A 48 -6.95 -0.11 19.45
C GLU A 48 -6.74 0.15 17.95
N GLN A 49 -7.81 0.10 17.16
CA GLN A 49 -7.80 0.43 15.73
C GLN A 49 -7.47 1.91 15.52
N ARG A 50 -8.08 2.79 16.33
CA ARG A 50 -7.78 4.23 16.30
C ARG A 50 -6.31 4.49 16.63
N LEU A 51 -5.79 3.87 17.70
CA LEU A 51 -4.38 3.99 18.07
C LEU A 51 -3.46 3.54 16.93
N ALA A 52 -3.77 2.42 16.27
CA ALA A 52 -2.99 1.94 15.13
C ALA A 52 -3.04 2.89 13.91
N VAL A 53 -4.14 3.60 13.71
CA VAL A 53 -4.31 4.61 12.64
C VAL A 53 -3.55 5.89 12.95
N GLU A 54 -3.64 6.38 14.19
CA GLU A 54 -3.04 7.65 14.63
C GLU A 54 -1.51 7.52 14.85
N THR A 55 -1.03 6.31 15.18
CA THR A 55 0.42 6.00 15.27
C THR A 55 1.04 5.96 13.88
N THR A 56 1.57 7.10 13.45
CA THR A 56 2.07 7.34 12.09
C THR A 56 3.59 7.28 11.99
N GLU A 57 4.28 7.62 13.07
CA GLU A 57 5.74 7.60 13.13
C GLU A 57 6.28 6.28 13.70
N GLY A 58 7.46 5.88 13.24
CA GLY A 58 8.17 4.69 13.71
C GLY A 58 7.58 3.34 13.25
N PRO A 59 8.25 2.23 13.60
CA PRO A 59 7.79 0.90 13.27
C PRO A 59 6.57 0.51 14.11
N VAL A 60 5.52 0.00 13.46
CA VAL A 60 4.27 -0.43 14.11
C VAL A 60 3.91 -1.84 13.61
N LEU A 61 3.70 -2.75 14.55
CA LEU A 61 3.18 -4.09 14.29
C LEU A 61 1.72 -4.19 14.77
N VAL A 62 0.79 -4.39 13.84
CA VAL A 62 -0.63 -4.59 14.17
C VAL A 62 -0.94 -6.09 14.13
N LEU A 63 -1.07 -6.69 15.31
CA LEU A 63 -1.53 -8.08 15.46
C LEU A 63 -3.05 -8.11 15.50
N ALA A 64 -3.66 -8.86 14.60
CA ALA A 64 -5.10 -8.85 14.46
C ALA A 64 -5.62 -10.20 13.99
N GLY A 65 -6.70 -10.68 14.62
CA GLY A 65 -7.37 -11.96 14.29
C GLY A 65 -8.16 -11.88 12.99
N ALA A 66 -8.72 -13.01 12.54
CA ALA A 66 -9.68 -13.00 11.41
C ALA A 66 -10.87 -12.09 11.73
N GLY A 67 -11.38 -11.35 10.73
CA GLY A 67 -12.58 -10.50 10.90
C GLY A 67 -12.40 -9.19 11.70
N THR A 68 -11.25 -8.97 12.35
CA THR A 68 -11.02 -7.82 13.26
C THR A 68 -10.77 -6.46 12.58
N GLY A 69 -10.98 -6.37 11.26
CA GLY A 69 -10.86 -5.10 10.53
C GLY A 69 -9.44 -4.69 10.12
N LYS A 70 -8.47 -5.63 10.05
CA LYS A 70 -7.09 -5.37 9.56
C LYS A 70 -7.01 -4.45 8.34
N THR A 71 -7.77 -4.79 7.30
CA THR A 71 -7.80 -4.03 6.06
C THR A 71 -8.36 -2.63 6.27
N ARG A 72 -9.40 -2.48 7.12
CA ARG A 72 -9.97 -1.18 7.46
C ARG A 72 -8.94 -0.29 8.16
N VAL A 73 -8.22 -0.84 9.15
CA VAL A 73 -7.13 -0.13 9.84
C VAL A 73 -6.08 0.35 8.86
N LEU A 74 -5.59 -0.52 7.97
CA LEU A 74 -4.57 -0.14 6.98
C LEU A 74 -5.05 0.96 6.03
N THR A 75 -6.26 0.84 5.47
CA THR A 75 -6.80 1.85 4.54
C THR A 75 -7.07 3.17 5.25
N THR A 76 -7.59 3.14 6.48
CA THR A 76 -7.85 4.35 7.26
C THR A 76 -6.55 5.01 7.71
N ARG A 77 -5.48 4.24 8.03
CA ARG A 77 -4.16 4.78 8.35
C ARG A 77 -3.56 5.55 7.16
N ILE A 78 -3.66 5.00 5.96
CA ILE A 78 -3.22 5.70 4.73
C ILE A 78 -4.03 6.98 4.53
N ALA A 79 -5.36 6.90 4.65
CA ALA A 79 -6.22 8.07 4.55
C ALA A 79 -5.87 9.14 5.59
N HIS A 80 -5.56 8.72 6.82
CA HIS A 80 -5.17 9.60 7.91
C HIS A 80 -3.85 10.33 7.63
N ILE A 81 -2.82 9.62 7.17
CA ILE A 81 -1.52 10.21 6.77
C ILE A 81 -1.72 11.28 5.69
N LEU A 82 -2.54 10.99 4.68
CA LEU A 82 -2.80 11.90 3.57
C LEU A 82 -3.63 13.12 3.99
N ALA A 83 -4.70 12.91 4.75
CA ALA A 83 -5.58 13.97 5.22
C ALA A 83 -4.89 14.91 6.23
N THR A 84 -3.99 14.38 7.06
CA THR A 84 -3.17 15.19 7.98
C THR A 84 -1.91 15.78 7.32
N ARG A 85 -1.74 15.59 6.01
CA ARG A 85 -0.61 16.10 5.20
C ARG A 85 0.77 15.68 5.73
N ARG A 86 0.86 14.50 6.32
CA ARG A 86 2.15 13.93 6.77
C ARG A 86 3.00 13.38 5.62
N ALA A 87 2.36 13.00 4.50
CA ALA A 87 3.03 12.55 3.29
C ALA A 87 2.20 12.86 2.04
N TYR A 88 2.86 12.92 0.89
CA TYR A 88 2.20 12.93 -0.41
C TYR A 88 1.86 11.50 -0.86
N PRO A 89 0.83 11.30 -1.71
CA PRO A 89 0.47 9.98 -2.26
C PRO A 89 1.65 9.19 -2.86
N ARG A 90 2.62 9.87 -3.49
CA ARG A 90 3.83 9.26 -4.07
C ARG A 90 4.86 8.77 -3.06
N GLU A 91 4.73 9.15 -1.79
CA GLU A 91 5.65 8.83 -0.70
C GLU A 91 5.16 7.63 0.12
N ILE A 92 3.97 7.10 -0.20
CA ILE A 92 3.38 5.94 0.47
C ILE A 92 3.56 4.68 -0.37
N LEU A 93 4.22 3.68 0.22
CA LEU A 93 4.31 2.32 -0.30
C LEU A 93 3.28 1.41 0.41
N ALA A 94 2.36 0.82 -0.34
CA ALA A 94 1.35 -0.10 0.18
C ALA A 94 1.38 -1.41 -0.61
N VAL A 95 1.84 -2.48 0.06
CA VAL A 95 2.10 -3.78 -0.57
C VAL A 95 1.14 -4.85 -0.04
N THR A 96 0.65 -5.71 -0.93
CA THR A 96 -0.14 -6.89 -0.58
C THR A 96 0.25 -8.10 -1.44
N PHE A 97 -0.30 -9.27 -1.13
CA PHE A 97 0.03 -10.52 -1.83
C PHE A 97 -0.80 -10.74 -3.10
N THR A 98 -2.02 -10.19 -3.18
CA THR A 98 -2.93 -10.49 -4.30
C THR A 98 -3.39 -9.25 -5.04
N ASN A 99 -3.58 -9.38 -6.35
CA ASN A 99 -4.14 -8.30 -7.18
C ASN A 99 -5.57 -7.92 -6.74
N LYS A 100 -6.33 -8.89 -6.20
CA LYS A 100 -7.66 -8.62 -5.64
C LYS A 100 -7.56 -7.69 -4.41
N ALA A 101 -6.71 -8.02 -3.44
CA ALA A 101 -6.51 -7.20 -2.26
C ALA A 101 -5.97 -5.79 -2.62
N ALA A 102 -5.09 -5.68 -3.62
CA ALA A 102 -4.58 -4.39 -4.06
C ALA A 102 -5.70 -3.51 -4.64
N ARG A 103 -6.56 -4.09 -5.50
CA ARG A 103 -7.72 -3.40 -6.08
C ARG A 103 -8.72 -2.98 -5.00
N GLU A 104 -9.06 -3.88 -4.08
CA GLU A 104 -9.96 -3.57 -2.97
C GLU A 104 -9.40 -2.47 -2.06
N MET A 105 -8.09 -2.51 -1.77
CA MET A 105 -7.42 -1.46 -0.98
C MET A 105 -7.47 -0.11 -1.69
N LYS A 106 -7.19 -0.09 -3.00
CA LYS A 106 -7.28 1.12 -3.85
C LYS A 106 -8.69 1.71 -3.80
N GLN A 107 -9.72 0.88 -4.01
CA GLN A 107 -11.12 1.31 -3.94
C GLN A 107 -11.48 1.88 -2.58
N ARG A 108 -11.12 1.19 -1.49
CA ARG A 108 -11.40 1.64 -0.11
C ARG A 108 -10.76 2.97 0.21
N ILE A 109 -9.50 3.18 -0.17
CA ILE A 109 -8.83 4.47 0.04
C ILE A 109 -9.53 5.55 -0.80
N GLY A 110 -9.94 5.23 -2.03
CA GLY A 110 -10.64 6.16 -2.92
C GLY A 110 -11.92 6.70 -2.32
N LEU A 111 -12.69 5.83 -1.65
CA LEU A 111 -13.89 6.22 -0.92
C LEU A 111 -13.61 7.14 0.29
N LEU A 112 -12.43 7.06 0.90
CA LEU A 112 -12.08 7.84 2.10
C LEU A 112 -11.51 9.22 1.79
N ILE A 113 -10.75 9.37 0.70
CA ILE A 113 -10.00 10.61 0.38
C ILE A 113 -10.26 11.18 -1.02
N GLY A 114 -11.17 10.57 -1.79
CA GLY A 114 -11.46 10.91 -3.18
C GLY A 114 -10.55 10.22 -4.18
N GLU A 115 -11.10 9.89 -5.36
CA GLU A 115 -10.42 9.09 -6.39
C GLU A 115 -9.16 9.75 -6.94
N GLY A 116 -9.14 11.08 -7.12
CA GLY A 116 -7.98 11.80 -7.65
C GLY A 116 -6.72 11.69 -6.77
N ASN A 117 -6.87 11.57 -5.44
CA ASN A 117 -5.74 11.36 -4.54
C ASN A 117 -5.16 9.94 -4.67
N VAL A 118 -6.00 8.96 -5.00
CA VAL A 118 -5.61 7.55 -5.12
C VAL A 118 -4.92 7.27 -6.46
N GLU A 119 -5.29 7.98 -7.52
CA GLU A 119 -4.54 7.94 -8.79
C GLU A 119 -3.09 8.40 -8.61
N GLY A 120 -2.85 9.31 -7.65
CA GLY A 120 -1.53 9.77 -7.26
C GLY A 120 -0.69 8.78 -6.45
N MET A 121 -1.16 7.54 -6.19
CA MET A 121 -0.45 6.52 -5.41
C MET A 121 0.25 5.47 -6.30
N PRO A 122 1.44 5.76 -6.86
CA PRO A 122 2.14 4.86 -7.77
C PRO A 122 2.61 3.55 -7.14
N TRP A 123 2.71 3.47 -5.81
CA TRP A 123 3.31 2.36 -5.08
C TRP A 123 2.28 1.55 -4.26
N LEU A 124 1.02 1.54 -4.71
CA LEU A 124 -0.01 0.65 -4.19
C LEU A 124 -0.16 -0.56 -5.13
N GLY A 125 0.18 -1.75 -4.66
CA GLY A 125 0.16 -2.94 -5.50
C GLY A 125 0.59 -4.23 -4.80
N THR A 126 0.93 -5.23 -5.60
CA THR A 126 1.57 -6.46 -5.12
C THR A 126 3.09 -6.32 -5.11
N PHE A 127 3.77 -7.20 -4.37
CA PHE A 127 5.24 -7.31 -4.41
C PHE A 127 5.75 -7.37 -5.86
N HIS A 128 5.13 -8.23 -6.68
CA HIS A 128 5.49 -8.39 -8.09
C HIS A 128 5.21 -7.12 -8.92
N SER A 129 4.03 -6.51 -8.80
CA SER A 129 3.72 -5.31 -9.61
C SER A 129 4.65 -4.13 -9.27
N ILE A 130 5.00 -3.99 -7.99
CA ILE A 130 5.90 -2.94 -7.52
C ILE A 130 7.34 -3.25 -7.94
N GLY A 131 7.78 -4.50 -7.80
CA GLY A 131 9.11 -4.95 -8.24
C GLY A 131 9.31 -4.74 -9.74
N VAL A 132 8.33 -5.14 -10.56
CA VAL A 132 8.35 -4.89 -12.01
C VAL A 132 8.42 -3.38 -12.29
N LYS A 133 7.59 -2.56 -11.64
CA LYS A 133 7.61 -1.10 -11.85
C LYS A 133 8.97 -0.49 -11.52
N LEU A 134 9.60 -0.94 -10.43
CA LEU A 134 10.94 -0.49 -10.03
C LEU A 134 11.99 -0.91 -11.07
N LEU A 135 11.99 -2.19 -11.48
CA LEU A 135 12.91 -2.72 -12.48
C LEU A 135 12.73 -2.05 -13.83
N ARG A 136 11.50 -1.81 -14.29
CA ARG A 136 11.24 -1.10 -15.56
C ARG A 136 11.80 0.32 -15.55
N ARG A 137 11.73 1.02 -14.42
CA ARG A 137 12.24 2.39 -14.27
C ARG A 137 13.77 2.44 -14.23
N HIS A 138 14.41 1.40 -13.72
CA HIS A 138 15.84 1.37 -13.44
C HIS A 138 16.55 0.16 -14.07
N ALA A 139 16.03 -0.34 -15.20
CA ALA A 139 16.43 -1.63 -15.78
C ALA A 139 17.94 -1.68 -16.07
N GLU A 140 18.48 -0.58 -16.57
CA GLU A 140 19.89 -0.45 -16.94
C GLU A 140 20.84 -0.64 -15.75
N LEU A 141 20.42 -0.23 -14.54
CA LEU A 141 21.22 -0.43 -13.32
C LEU A 141 21.34 -1.91 -12.93
N ALA A 142 20.41 -2.74 -13.40
CA ALA A 142 20.42 -4.19 -13.23
C ALA A 142 20.97 -4.93 -14.46
N GLY A 143 21.52 -4.22 -15.46
CA GLY A 143 21.99 -4.83 -16.70
C GLY A 143 20.86 -5.36 -17.59
N LEU A 144 19.63 -4.88 -17.40
CA LEU A 144 18.45 -5.31 -18.14
C LEU A 144 17.99 -4.21 -19.11
N LYS A 145 17.31 -4.62 -20.19
CA LYS A 145 16.54 -3.68 -21.01
C LYS A 145 15.20 -3.39 -20.34
N SER A 146 14.68 -2.17 -20.52
CA SER A 146 13.39 -1.77 -19.93
C SER A 146 12.20 -2.57 -20.46
N ASP A 147 12.33 -3.30 -21.57
CA ASP A 147 11.32 -4.14 -22.22
C ASP A 147 11.53 -5.65 -22.00
N PHE A 148 12.34 -6.06 -20.99
CA PHE A 148 12.50 -7.47 -20.57
C PHE A 148 11.19 -8.28 -20.53
N THR A 149 11.23 -9.55 -20.90
CA THR A 149 10.05 -10.44 -20.82
C THR A 149 9.92 -11.03 -19.42
N ILE A 150 8.69 -11.14 -18.92
CA ILE A 150 8.38 -11.89 -17.70
C ILE A 150 7.90 -13.27 -18.14
N LEU A 151 8.67 -14.31 -17.83
CA LEU A 151 8.31 -15.68 -18.14
C LEU A 151 7.20 -16.16 -17.21
N ASP A 152 6.22 -16.87 -17.76
CA ASP A 152 5.27 -17.62 -16.97
C ASP A 152 5.84 -18.98 -16.54
N THR A 153 5.07 -19.72 -15.74
CA THR A 153 5.49 -21.03 -15.23
C THR A 153 5.80 -22.03 -16.35
N ASP A 154 5.03 -22.02 -17.43
CA ASP A 154 5.17 -23.00 -18.51
C ASP A 154 6.40 -22.69 -19.36
N ASP A 155 6.68 -21.41 -19.60
CA ASP A 155 7.90 -20.96 -20.27
C ASP A 155 9.14 -21.26 -19.42
N VAL A 156 9.09 -21.05 -18.10
CA VAL A 156 10.18 -21.43 -17.18
C VAL A 156 10.44 -22.94 -17.25
N VAL A 157 9.41 -23.77 -17.17
CA VAL A 157 9.55 -25.23 -17.23
C VAL A 157 10.11 -25.67 -18.58
N ARG A 158 9.68 -25.04 -19.68
CA ARG A 158 10.18 -25.33 -21.03
C ARG A 158 11.65 -24.99 -21.18
N LEU A 159 12.08 -23.82 -20.70
CA LEU A 159 13.48 -23.39 -20.72
C LEU A 159 14.35 -24.35 -19.91
N ILE A 160 13.94 -24.69 -18.70
CA ILE A 160 14.66 -25.65 -17.85
C ILE A 160 14.78 -27.01 -18.54
N LYS A 161 13.72 -27.48 -19.19
CA LYS A 161 13.76 -28.74 -19.93
C LYS A 161 14.82 -28.72 -21.04
N GLN A 162 14.93 -27.61 -21.79
CA GLN A 162 15.95 -27.45 -22.82
C GLN A 162 17.36 -27.50 -22.23
N ILE A 163 17.59 -26.86 -21.09
CA ILE A 163 18.88 -26.88 -20.38
C ILE A 163 19.25 -28.30 -19.92
N ILE A 164 18.29 -29.02 -19.33
CA ILE A 164 18.49 -30.41 -18.89
C ILE A 164 18.90 -31.31 -20.08
N GLN A 165 18.20 -31.18 -21.21
CA GLN A 165 18.50 -31.95 -22.42
C GLN A 165 19.85 -31.58 -23.04
N ALA A 166 20.21 -30.29 -23.05
CA ALA A 166 21.51 -29.80 -23.54
C ALA A 166 22.69 -30.35 -22.72
N GLU A 167 22.49 -30.55 -21.42
CA GLU A 167 23.48 -31.16 -20.50
C GLU A 167 23.54 -32.70 -20.56
N GLY A 168 22.80 -33.32 -21.49
CA GLY A 168 22.77 -34.78 -21.67
C GLY A 168 22.07 -35.52 -20.53
N LEU A 169 21.23 -34.83 -19.75
CA LEU A 169 20.48 -35.42 -18.65
C LEU A 169 19.13 -35.97 -19.14
N ASP A 170 18.72 -37.11 -18.59
CA ASP A 170 17.42 -37.72 -18.84
C ASP A 170 16.30 -36.91 -18.15
N ASP A 171 15.43 -36.28 -18.94
CA ASP A 171 14.32 -35.43 -18.49
C ASP A 171 13.19 -36.21 -17.82
N LYS A 172 13.13 -37.53 -17.97
CA LYS A 172 12.22 -38.41 -17.21
C LYS A 172 12.74 -38.68 -15.82
N ARG A 173 14.06 -38.90 -15.70
CA ARG A 173 14.72 -39.12 -14.41
C ARG A 173 14.85 -37.81 -13.61
N TRP A 174 15.05 -36.70 -14.31
CA TRP A 174 15.24 -35.37 -13.72
C TRP A 174 14.19 -34.39 -14.26
N PRO A 175 12.96 -34.39 -13.71
CA PRO A 175 11.87 -33.59 -14.24
C PRO A 175 12.11 -32.08 -14.11
N ALA A 176 11.94 -31.34 -15.22
CA ALA A 176 12.11 -29.88 -15.26
C ALA A 176 11.24 -29.13 -14.23
N LYS A 177 10.01 -29.61 -13.99
CA LYS A 177 9.09 -29.02 -13.00
C LYS A 177 9.63 -29.13 -11.57
N GLN A 178 10.29 -30.24 -11.23
CA GLN A 178 10.91 -30.41 -9.92
C GLN A 178 12.05 -29.40 -9.76
N PHE A 179 12.89 -29.24 -10.79
CA PHE A 179 13.98 -28.28 -10.73
C PHE A 179 13.51 -26.82 -10.67
N ALA A 180 12.43 -26.48 -11.40
CA ALA A 180 11.81 -25.16 -11.32
C ALA A 180 11.36 -24.82 -9.89
N GLN A 181 10.79 -25.78 -9.15
CA GLN A 181 10.39 -25.60 -7.75
C GLN A 181 11.61 -25.40 -6.83
N MET A 182 12.72 -26.08 -7.10
CA MET A 182 13.97 -25.90 -6.35
C MET A 182 14.55 -24.50 -6.58
N ILE A 183 14.60 -24.05 -7.83
CA ILE A 183 15.02 -22.68 -8.18
C ILE A 183 14.13 -21.65 -7.49
N ASP A 184 12.81 -21.81 -7.53
CA ASP A 184 11.87 -20.91 -6.86
C ASP A 184 12.12 -20.84 -5.34
N SER A 185 12.33 -21.99 -4.70
CA SER A 185 12.68 -22.06 -3.27
C SER A 185 13.98 -21.32 -2.95
N TRP A 186 15.01 -21.46 -3.79
CA TRP A 186 16.28 -20.74 -3.63
C TRP A 186 16.11 -19.23 -3.85
N LYS A 187 15.36 -18.80 -4.88
CA LYS A 187 15.05 -17.39 -5.13
C LYS A 187 14.27 -16.75 -3.99
N ASN A 188 13.29 -17.45 -3.41
CA ASN A 188 12.53 -16.97 -2.26
C ASN A 188 13.39 -16.79 -0.99
N LYS A 189 14.53 -17.50 -0.90
CA LYS A 189 15.55 -17.32 0.14
C LYS A 189 16.61 -16.27 -0.21
N GLY A 190 16.56 -15.69 -1.41
CA GLY A 190 17.56 -14.74 -1.89
C GLY A 190 18.89 -15.38 -2.31
N LEU A 191 18.90 -16.67 -2.64
CA LEU A 191 20.12 -17.40 -3.00
C LEU A 191 20.36 -17.36 -4.52
N GLY A 192 21.54 -16.87 -4.92
CA GLY A 192 22.06 -17.03 -6.28
C GLY A 192 22.70 -18.41 -6.49
N PRO A 193 23.09 -18.77 -7.73
CA PRO A 193 23.70 -20.06 -8.02
C PRO A 193 24.93 -20.40 -7.16
N ALA A 194 25.75 -19.39 -6.83
CA ALA A 194 26.93 -19.57 -5.98
C ALA A 194 26.60 -19.76 -4.49
N ASP A 195 25.44 -19.28 -4.04
CA ASP A 195 25.06 -19.22 -2.63
C ASP A 195 24.28 -20.45 -2.15
N ILE A 196 23.87 -21.34 -3.07
CA ILE A 196 23.13 -22.56 -2.72
C ILE A 196 23.99 -23.44 -1.80
N PRO A 197 23.52 -23.85 -0.61
CA PRO A 197 24.25 -24.77 0.26
C PRO A 197 24.64 -26.09 -0.44
N GLU A 198 25.79 -26.66 -0.10
CA GLU A 198 26.30 -27.86 -0.80
C GLU A 198 25.34 -29.06 -0.72
N GLY A 199 24.67 -29.25 0.41
CA GLY A 199 23.65 -30.30 0.56
C GLY A 199 22.47 -30.13 -0.42
N ASP A 200 22.01 -28.89 -0.61
CA ASP A 200 20.91 -28.56 -1.51
C ASP A 200 21.33 -28.67 -2.98
N ALA A 201 22.58 -28.28 -3.30
CA ALA A 201 23.13 -28.38 -4.65
C ALA A 201 23.19 -29.82 -5.17
N ARG A 202 23.40 -30.78 -4.27
CA ARG A 202 23.44 -32.22 -4.57
C ARG A 202 22.08 -32.86 -4.78
N ALA A 203 21.00 -32.16 -4.44
CA ALA A 203 19.64 -32.71 -4.50
C ALA A 203 19.11 -32.92 -5.93
N PHE A 204 19.73 -32.30 -6.94
CA PHE A 204 19.32 -32.46 -8.34
C PHE A 204 20.50 -32.86 -9.24
N ALA A 205 20.21 -33.70 -10.24
CA ALA A 205 21.14 -34.09 -11.30
C ALA A 205 22.53 -34.52 -10.80
N ASN A 206 22.58 -35.32 -9.72
CA ASN A 206 23.81 -35.83 -9.10
C ASN A 206 24.84 -34.75 -8.70
N GLY A 207 24.42 -33.55 -8.27
CA GLY A 207 25.37 -32.48 -7.90
C GLY A 207 25.34 -31.26 -8.81
N LYS A 208 24.71 -31.36 -9.98
CA LYS A 208 24.71 -30.28 -10.99
C LYS A 208 23.73 -29.14 -10.70
N GLY A 209 23.09 -29.08 -9.53
CA GLY A 209 22.06 -28.08 -9.24
C GLY A 209 22.53 -26.63 -9.39
N ARG A 210 23.75 -26.31 -8.95
CA ARG A 210 24.33 -24.96 -9.11
C ARG A 210 24.63 -24.62 -10.57
N GLU A 211 25.20 -25.56 -11.31
CA GLU A 211 25.58 -25.39 -12.71
C GLU A 211 24.33 -25.17 -13.59
N LEU A 212 23.30 -26.00 -13.41
CA LEU A 212 22.04 -25.89 -14.13
C LEU A 212 21.30 -24.59 -13.79
N TYR A 213 21.33 -24.15 -12.52
CA TYR A 213 20.72 -22.87 -12.15
C TYR A 213 21.51 -21.69 -12.74
N LYS A 214 22.84 -21.77 -12.78
CA LYS A 214 23.66 -20.77 -13.47
C LYS A 214 23.32 -20.68 -14.95
N ALA A 215 23.26 -21.83 -15.65
CA ALA A 215 22.89 -21.88 -17.06
C ALA A 215 21.47 -21.36 -17.34
N TYR A 216 20.55 -21.45 -16.37
CA TYR A 216 19.21 -20.86 -16.48
C TYR A 216 19.20 -19.33 -16.33
N GLN A 217 20.21 -18.74 -15.69
CA GLN A 217 20.29 -17.29 -15.44
C GLN A 217 21.09 -16.54 -16.52
N GLU A 218 21.84 -17.25 -17.36
CA GLU A 218 22.63 -16.74 -18.50
C GLU A 218 21.84 -16.83 -19.82
#